data_AF-A0A182WJW8-F1
#
_entry.id   AF-A0A182WJW8-F1
#
_cell.length_a   1.000
_cell.length_b   1.000
_cell.length_c   1.000
_cell.angle_alpha   90.00
_cell.angle_beta   90.00
_cell.angle_gamma   90.00
#
_symmetry.space_group_name_H-M   'P 1'
#
loop_
_entity.id
_entity.type
_entity.pdbx_description
1 polymer ?
#
loop_
_entity_poly.entity_id
_entity_poly.type
_entity_poly.pdbx_seq_one_letter_code
_entity_poly.pdbx_strand_id
1 'polypeptide(L)'
;MGGLLGWLHWVALGVGVLAAIGDARVLGSSRRYRDYDFDFSHLGEALYGSHDTAAIGELVRAWSRSHNTSSVNPEELGTYAEGDIHQPLIERNALKFTSSKWKKGVVPYEFSDEFSIGDLAKLFSAFEQFHQKTCIRFVPRTKERDYVVIEGRSSGCWSAVGRMGGRQVLNLQRNGCLQMEGTIVHELMHALGFLHEHTRHDRDRYVNIFFRNVRPNLVSNFGRESESQTTTLGMPYDYGSVMHYSRTAFSKNGKPTVEPKIKYSGQLGQRVGFSVKDVQKINKLYCHR
;
A
#
# COMPACT_ATOMS: atom_id res chain seq x y z
N MET A 1 31.54 75.61 46.17
CA MET A 1 30.96 75.34 47.51
C MET A 1 29.56 74.79 47.30
N GLY A 2 29.24 73.59 47.84
CA GLY A 2 27.94 72.88 47.84
C GLY A 2 27.55 72.27 46.48
N GLY A 3 27.29 70.97 46.26
CA GLY A 3 26.56 69.96 47.06
C GLY A 3 25.05 70.13 46.81
N LEU A 4 24.17 69.15 46.54
CA LEU A 4 24.09 67.69 46.60
C LEU A 4 22.83 67.25 45.78
N LEU A 5 22.76 65.97 45.35
CA LEU A 5 21.61 65.04 45.09
C LEU A 5 20.20 65.58 44.70
N GLY A 6 19.40 64.93 43.84
CA GLY A 6 19.43 63.62 43.21
C GLY A 6 18.06 63.26 42.57
N TRP A 7 17.96 62.00 42.14
CA TRP A 7 16.78 61.17 41.83
C TRP A 7 16.12 61.23 40.44
N LEU A 8 16.14 60.04 39.81
CA LEU A 8 15.46 59.62 38.58
C LEU A 8 13.93 59.71 38.71
N HIS A 9 13.27 60.02 37.59
CA HIS A 9 12.18 59.21 36.99
C HIS A 9 11.98 59.65 35.53
N TRP A 10 12.00 58.69 34.61
CA TRP A 10 11.75 58.89 33.18
C TRP A 10 10.24 58.90 32.92
N VAL A 11 9.74 59.96 32.29
CA VAL A 11 8.35 60.11 31.85
C VAL A 11 8.19 59.52 30.45
N ALA A 12 7.22 58.61 30.32
CA ALA A 12 6.79 57.98 29.08
C ALA A 12 6.04 58.96 28.17
N LEU A 13 6.31 58.91 26.86
CA LEU A 13 5.56 59.64 25.83
C LEU A 13 4.95 58.64 24.81
N GLY A 14 3.62 58.57 24.84
CA GLY A 14 2.74 58.64 23.67
C GLY A 14 2.92 57.62 22.55
N VAL A 15 2.11 56.55 22.61
CA VAL A 15 1.82 55.65 21.48
C VAL A 15 0.82 56.32 20.53
N GLY A 16 1.14 56.35 19.24
CA GLY A 16 0.20 56.69 18.18
C GLY A 16 0.67 56.16 16.84
N VAL A 17 0.20 54.98 16.41
CA VAL A 17 0.22 54.55 15.01
C VAL A 17 -1.06 53.76 14.73
N LEU A 18 -1.74 54.18 13.67
CA LEU A 18 -2.99 53.63 13.14
C LEU A 18 -2.89 52.14 12.78
N ALA A 19 -3.96 51.41 13.07
CA ALA A 19 -4.21 50.08 12.55
C ALA A 19 -4.58 50.15 11.06
N ALA A 20 -3.80 49.47 10.22
CA ALA A 20 -4.18 49.08 8.87
C ALA A 20 -4.33 47.56 8.84
N ILE A 21 -5.59 47.11 8.78
CA ILE A 21 -5.99 45.71 8.57
C ILE A 21 -6.25 45.58 7.07
N GLY A 22 -5.55 44.69 6.38
CA GLY A 22 -5.73 44.50 4.94
C GLY A 22 -4.83 43.42 4.34
N ASP A 23 -5.36 42.19 4.35
CA ASP A 23 -5.06 41.06 3.46
C ASP A 23 -3.59 40.70 3.18
N ALA A 24 -3.03 39.89 4.07
CA ALA A 24 -1.98 38.95 3.70
C ALA A 24 -2.58 37.92 2.74
N ARG A 25 -2.44 38.16 1.42
CA ARG A 25 -2.59 37.11 0.41
C ARG A 25 -1.62 36.00 0.76
N VAL A 26 -2.15 34.87 1.22
CA VAL A 26 -1.43 33.60 1.26
C VAL A 26 -1.07 33.29 -0.19
N LEU A 27 0.16 33.61 -0.57
CA LEU A 27 0.77 33.09 -1.78
C LEU A 27 0.84 31.57 -1.59
N GLY A 28 -0.18 30.89 -2.12
CA GLY A 28 -0.21 29.45 -2.24
C GLY A 28 1.07 29.01 -2.95
N SER A 29 2.02 28.53 -2.15
CA SER A 29 3.16 27.77 -2.63
C SER A 29 2.59 26.64 -3.48
N SER A 30 2.71 26.77 -4.80
CA SER A 30 2.57 25.66 -5.72
C SER A 30 3.74 24.73 -5.46
N ARG A 31 3.63 23.96 -4.39
CA ARG A 31 4.51 22.85 -4.10
C ARG A 31 4.28 21.90 -5.26
N ARG A 32 5.15 21.98 -6.29
CA ARG A 32 5.26 20.94 -7.29
C ARG A 32 5.31 19.63 -6.51
N TYR A 33 4.33 18.77 -6.74
CA TYR A 33 4.27 17.34 -6.44
C TYR A 33 5.55 16.66 -7.00
N ARG A 34 6.71 17.03 -6.47
CA ARG A 34 8.02 16.53 -6.87
C ARG A 34 8.19 15.25 -6.07
N ASP A 35 7.90 14.17 -6.76
CA ASP A 35 7.85 12.79 -6.29
C ASP A 35 6.65 12.52 -5.37
N TYR A 36 5.80 11.58 -5.79
CA TYR A 36 4.65 11.12 -5.02
C TYR A 36 5.18 10.35 -3.82
N ASP A 37 5.42 11.06 -2.72
CA ASP A 37 5.61 10.43 -1.43
C ASP A 37 4.22 10.04 -0.89
N PHE A 38 3.97 8.75 -0.79
CA PHE A 38 2.74 8.17 -0.27
C PHE A 38 2.84 8.09 1.25
N ASP A 39 1.94 8.77 1.94
CA ASP A 39 1.84 8.74 3.40
C ASP A 39 0.75 7.73 3.81
N PHE A 40 1.17 6.67 4.49
CA PHE A 40 0.26 5.64 5.03
C PHE A 40 0.30 5.59 6.56
N SER A 41 0.60 6.72 7.21
CA SER A 41 0.56 6.83 8.67
C SER A 41 -0.79 6.42 9.28
N HIS A 42 -1.89 6.49 8.51
CA HIS A 42 -3.21 6.04 8.94
C HIS A 42 -3.32 4.52 9.14
N LEU A 43 -2.47 3.72 8.50
CA LEU A 43 -2.40 2.26 8.74
C LEU A 43 -1.80 1.94 10.12
N GLY A 44 -1.11 2.91 10.75
CA GLY A 44 -0.69 2.85 12.14
C GLY A 44 0.12 1.60 12.50
N GLU A 45 -0.17 1.02 13.67
CA GLU A 45 0.50 -0.19 14.17
C GLU A 45 0.25 -1.43 13.32
N ALA A 46 -0.84 -1.50 12.55
CA ALA A 46 -1.14 -2.66 11.71
C ALA A 46 -0.07 -2.89 10.62
N LEU A 47 0.62 -1.83 10.21
CA LEU A 47 1.66 -1.86 9.19
C LEU A 47 3.00 -2.42 9.71
N TYR A 48 3.27 -2.23 11.00
CA TYR A 48 4.55 -2.53 11.67
C TYR A 48 4.45 -3.56 12.79
N GLY A 49 3.24 -4.03 13.05
CA GLY A 49 2.92 -4.85 14.21
C GLY A 49 3.74 -6.13 14.22
N SER A 50 3.92 -6.70 15.41
CA SER A 50 4.36 -8.08 15.51
C SER A 50 3.21 -8.97 15.08
N HIS A 51 3.40 -9.73 14.00
CA HIS A 51 2.45 -10.71 13.53
C HIS A 51 2.94 -12.11 13.90
N ASP A 52 2.02 -13.00 14.24
CA ASP A 52 2.31 -14.43 14.35
C ASP A 52 2.52 -15.02 12.94
N THR A 53 3.71 -14.77 12.41
CA THR A 53 4.08 -15.18 11.06
C THR A 53 4.08 -16.70 10.88
N ALA A 54 4.29 -17.47 11.97
CA ALA A 54 4.20 -18.92 11.94
C ALA A 54 2.74 -19.38 11.73
N ALA A 55 1.80 -18.82 12.48
CA ALA A 55 0.38 -19.11 12.30
C ALA A 55 -0.14 -18.72 10.92
N ILE A 56 0.26 -17.54 10.40
CA ILE A 56 -0.06 -17.13 9.02
C ILE A 56 0.51 -18.13 8.02
N GLY A 57 1.76 -18.55 8.21
CA GLY A 57 2.41 -19.48 7.31
C GLY A 57 1.73 -20.86 7.28
N GLU A 58 1.22 -21.32 8.42
CA GLU A 58 0.41 -22.55 8.51
C GLU A 58 -0.91 -22.42 7.76
N LEU A 59 -1.63 -21.30 7.92
CA LEU A 59 -2.87 -21.03 7.18
C LEU A 59 -2.64 -21.05 5.66
N VAL A 60 -1.59 -20.37 5.19
CA VAL A 60 -1.25 -20.33 3.76
C VAL A 60 -0.75 -21.67 3.25
N ARG A 61 -0.06 -22.47 4.08
CA ARG A 61 0.36 -23.82 3.72
C ARG A 61 -0.83 -24.78 3.58
N ALA A 62 -1.84 -24.62 4.42
CA ALA A 62 -3.08 -25.39 4.35
C ALA A 62 -4.03 -24.91 3.25
N TRP A 63 -3.82 -23.71 2.72
CA TRP A 63 -4.62 -23.16 1.62
C TRP A 63 -4.39 -23.95 0.33
N SER A 64 -5.50 -24.27 -0.35
CA SER A 64 -5.48 -25.02 -1.60
C SER A 64 -6.56 -24.54 -2.56
N ARG A 65 -6.13 -24.18 -3.77
CA ARG A 65 -7.03 -23.83 -4.87
C ARG A 65 -7.88 -25.01 -5.35
N SER A 66 -7.34 -26.23 -5.32
CA SER A 66 -7.98 -27.42 -5.93
C SER A 66 -9.17 -27.96 -5.14
N HIS A 67 -9.28 -27.63 -3.86
CA HIS A 67 -10.33 -28.19 -3.00
C HIS A 67 -11.69 -27.47 -3.13
N ASN A 68 -11.81 -26.39 -3.92
CA ASN A 68 -13.06 -25.61 -4.08
C ASN A 68 -13.69 -25.14 -2.74
N THR A 69 -12.93 -25.20 -1.64
CA THR A 69 -13.35 -24.83 -0.28
C THR A 69 -12.94 -23.41 0.08
N SER A 70 -11.92 -22.87 -0.60
CA SER A 70 -11.37 -21.55 -0.30
C SER A 70 -12.00 -20.51 -1.22
N SER A 71 -13.00 -19.80 -0.68
CA SER A 71 -13.60 -18.62 -1.31
C SER A 71 -12.74 -17.34 -1.18
N VAL A 72 -11.56 -17.48 -0.59
CA VAL A 72 -10.60 -16.41 -0.25
C VAL A 72 -9.23 -16.69 -0.85
N ASN A 73 -8.47 -15.62 -1.06
CA ASN A 73 -7.10 -15.68 -1.57
C ASN A 73 -6.09 -15.92 -0.43
N PRO A 74 -4.88 -16.47 -0.70
CA PRO A 74 -3.93 -16.80 0.36
C PRO A 74 -3.45 -15.58 1.17
N GLU A 75 -3.34 -14.41 0.55
CA GLU A 75 -3.01 -13.13 1.19
C GLU A 75 -4.13 -12.61 2.11
N GLU A 76 -5.37 -13.07 1.92
CA GLU A 76 -6.52 -12.73 2.78
C GLU A 76 -6.62 -13.62 4.05
N LEU A 77 -5.56 -14.39 4.34
CA LEU A 77 -5.42 -15.20 5.55
C LEU A 77 -4.52 -14.54 6.60
N GLY A 78 -3.78 -13.49 6.23
CA GLY A 78 -2.84 -12.79 7.09
C GLY A 78 -3.50 -11.82 8.07
N THR A 79 -2.73 -11.40 9.07
CA THR A 79 -3.10 -10.34 10.03
C THR A 79 -2.32 -9.06 9.80
N TYR A 80 -1.63 -8.94 8.66
CA TYR A 80 -0.96 -7.71 8.23
C TYR A 80 -1.97 -6.59 7.99
N ALA A 81 -1.51 -5.35 7.82
CA ALA A 81 -2.39 -4.25 7.44
C ALA A 81 -3.10 -4.62 6.14
N GLU A 82 -4.42 -4.51 6.11
CA GLU A 82 -5.21 -4.97 4.96
C GLU A 82 -4.87 -6.41 4.52
N GLY A 83 -4.50 -7.29 5.46
CA GLY A 83 -4.23 -8.70 5.18
C GLY A 83 -2.79 -9.01 4.80
N ASP A 84 -2.15 -8.19 3.98
CA ASP A 84 -0.87 -8.47 3.31
C ASP A 84 0.04 -7.24 3.08
N ILE A 85 -0.33 -6.07 3.61
CA ILE A 85 0.57 -4.92 3.59
C ILE A 85 1.40 -4.94 4.85
N HIS A 86 2.71 -5.15 4.69
CA HIS A 86 3.63 -5.19 5.81
C HIS A 86 4.92 -4.43 5.53
N GLN A 87 5.40 -3.72 6.55
CA GLN A 87 6.72 -3.15 6.52
C GLN A 87 7.44 -3.39 7.84
N PRO A 88 8.57 -4.13 7.82
CA PRO A 88 9.41 -4.26 8.99
C PRO A 88 9.99 -2.89 9.40
N LEU A 89 9.89 -2.54 10.69
CA LEU A 89 10.52 -1.34 11.21
C LEU A 89 12.04 -1.45 11.06
N ILE A 90 12.64 -0.46 10.41
CA ILE A 90 14.05 -0.12 10.65
C ILE A 90 14.01 0.91 11.78
N GLU A 91 14.42 0.52 12.99
CA GLU A 91 14.42 1.34 14.20
C GLU A 91 14.85 2.79 13.91
N ARG A 92 13.92 3.74 13.98
CA ARG A 92 14.22 5.19 13.99
C ARG A 92 13.23 5.90 14.90
N ASN A 93 13.76 6.69 15.84
CA ASN A 93 13.01 7.36 16.92
C ASN A 93 12.09 8.53 16.46
N ALA A 94 11.83 8.70 15.16
CA ALA A 94 11.03 9.80 14.59
C ALA A 94 10.49 9.49 13.16
N LEU A 95 10.03 8.27 12.90
CA LEU A 95 9.58 7.87 11.55
C LEU A 95 8.36 8.66 11.09
N LYS A 96 8.53 9.43 10.01
CA LYS A 96 7.43 9.81 9.13
C LYS A 96 7.33 8.73 8.05
N PHE A 97 6.16 8.09 7.95
CA PHE A 97 5.98 7.02 6.97
C PHE A 97 5.74 7.58 5.58
N THR A 98 6.71 7.40 4.71
CA THR A 98 6.58 7.78 3.31
C THR A 98 7.22 6.72 2.44
N SER A 99 6.49 6.22 1.44
CA SER A 99 7.08 5.49 0.32
C SER A 99 7.06 6.36 -0.93
N SER A 100 7.85 6.03 -1.94
CA SER A 100 7.86 6.79 -3.19
C SER A 100 7.64 5.88 -4.39
N LYS A 101 7.49 6.46 -5.58
CA LYS A 101 7.57 5.69 -6.83
C LYS A 101 8.96 5.13 -7.09
N TRP A 102 9.02 4.01 -7.80
CA TRP A 102 10.26 3.50 -8.40
C TRP A 102 10.73 4.42 -9.53
N LYS A 103 12.01 4.77 -9.52
CA LYS A 103 12.56 5.72 -10.51
C LYS A 103 12.48 5.10 -11.90
N LYS A 104 11.90 5.84 -12.85
CA LYS A 104 11.72 5.41 -14.26
C LYS A 104 10.97 4.06 -14.41
N GLY A 105 10.20 3.64 -13.41
CA GLY A 105 9.52 2.34 -13.43
C GLY A 105 10.45 1.14 -13.36
N VAL A 106 11.70 1.31 -12.93
CA VAL A 106 12.67 0.21 -12.78
C VAL A 106 12.68 -0.27 -11.33
N VAL A 107 12.46 -1.56 -11.13
CA VAL A 107 12.45 -2.23 -9.82
C VAL A 107 13.59 -3.25 -9.79
N PRO A 108 14.75 -2.89 -9.20
CA PRO A 108 15.83 -3.84 -8.98
C PRO A 108 15.38 -4.92 -7.97
N TYR A 109 15.69 -6.18 -8.24
CA TYR A 109 15.33 -7.30 -7.37
C TYR A 109 16.47 -8.28 -7.11
N GLU A 110 16.38 -8.98 -5.99
CA GLU A 110 17.14 -10.18 -5.66
C GLU A 110 16.16 -11.29 -5.27
N PHE A 111 16.51 -12.55 -5.57
CA PHE A 111 15.81 -13.72 -5.04
C PHE A 111 16.59 -14.28 -3.86
N SER A 112 15.88 -14.74 -2.84
CA SER A 112 16.47 -15.53 -1.77
C SER A 112 16.57 -17.02 -2.18
N ASP A 113 17.46 -17.77 -1.53
CA ASP A 113 17.93 -19.08 -1.99
C ASP A 113 16.89 -20.22 -1.90
N GLU A 114 15.75 -19.98 -1.25
CA GLU A 114 14.71 -20.99 -1.02
C GLU A 114 13.89 -21.36 -2.26
N PHE A 115 13.94 -20.56 -3.33
CA PHE A 115 13.12 -20.80 -4.52
C PHE A 115 13.71 -21.91 -5.40
N SER A 116 12.84 -22.86 -5.78
CA SER A 116 13.20 -23.86 -6.80
C SER A 116 13.18 -23.26 -8.21
N ILE A 117 13.75 -23.96 -9.18
CA ILE A 117 13.66 -23.57 -10.61
C ILE A 117 12.19 -23.41 -11.05
N GLY A 118 11.29 -24.27 -10.56
CA GLY A 118 9.86 -24.17 -10.84
C GLY A 118 9.20 -22.94 -10.22
N ASP A 119 9.69 -22.49 -9.06
CA ASP A 119 9.22 -21.26 -8.41
C ASP A 119 9.70 -20.02 -9.20
N LEU A 120 10.98 -20.01 -9.60
CA LEU A 120 11.56 -18.95 -10.42
C LEU A 120 10.84 -18.82 -11.77
N ALA A 121 10.46 -19.93 -12.41
CA ALA A 121 9.69 -19.89 -13.66
C ALA A 121 8.36 -19.14 -13.51
N LYS A 122 7.66 -19.31 -12.39
CA LYS A 122 6.40 -18.60 -12.09
C LYS A 122 6.63 -17.12 -11.83
N LEU A 123 7.69 -16.78 -11.09
CA LEU A 123 8.10 -15.40 -10.83
C LEU A 123 8.44 -14.67 -12.14
N PHE A 124 9.20 -15.33 -13.03
CA PHE A 124 9.52 -14.77 -14.34
C PHE A 124 8.29 -14.63 -15.24
N SER A 125 7.34 -15.56 -15.20
CA SER A 125 6.05 -15.41 -15.89
C SER A 125 5.31 -14.14 -15.44
N ALA A 126 5.24 -13.92 -14.12
CA ALA A 126 4.62 -12.72 -13.57
C ALA A 126 5.38 -11.46 -14.01
N PHE A 127 6.72 -11.44 -13.98
CA PHE A 127 7.51 -10.31 -14.49
C PHE A 127 7.22 -10.01 -15.96
N GLU A 128 7.09 -11.04 -16.78
CA GLU A 128 6.78 -10.89 -18.21
C GLU A 128 5.42 -10.20 -18.43
N GLN A 129 4.41 -10.45 -17.56
CA GLN A 129 3.15 -9.71 -17.63
C GLN A 129 3.35 -8.20 -17.45
N PHE A 130 4.21 -7.77 -16.53
CA PHE A 130 4.54 -6.35 -16.37
C PHE A 130 5.31 -5.83 -17.58
N HIS A 131 6.28 -6.60 -18.09
CA HIS A 131 7.16 -6.17 -19.19
C HIS A 131 6.39 -5.98 -20.49
N GLN A 132 5.41 -6.84 -20.77
CA GLN A 132 4.57 -6.80 -21.97
C GLN A 132 3.47 -5.74 -21.90
N LYS A 133 2.82 -5.58 -20.74
CA LYS A 133 1.62 -4.74 -20.61
C LYS A 133 1.92 -3.32 -20.13
N THR A 134 3.10 -3.09 -19.56
CA THR A 134 3.47 -1.81 -18.95
C THR A 134 4.91 -1.39 -19.26
N CYS A 135 5.31 -0.19 -18.84
CA CYS A 135 6.72 0.24 -18.87
C CYS A 135 7.54 -0.24 -17.66
N ILE A 136 6.95 -0.95 -16.70
CA ILE A 136 7.65 -1.42 -15.51
C ILE A 136 8.67 -2.48 -15.88
N ARG A 137 9.89 -2.36 -15.33
CA ARG A 137 10.98 -3.30 -15.57
C ARG A 137 11.54 -3.80 -14.25
N PHE A 138 11.27 -5.07 -13.97
CA PHE A 138 11.99 -5.83 -12.95
C PHE A 138 13.35 -6.22 -13.50
N VAL A 139 14.42 -5.83 -12.82
CA VAL A 139 15.80 -6.08 -13.25
C VAL A 139 16.61 -6.73 -12.13
N PRO A 140 17.49 -7.71 -12.42
CA PRO A 140 18.40 -8.22 -11.41
C PRO A 140 19.22 -7.07 -10.84
N ARG A 141 19.22 -6.96 -9.52
CA ARG A 141 19.97 -5.92 -8.83
C ARG A 141 21.47 -6.15 -9.01
N THR A 142 22.21 -5.05 -9.11
CA THR A 142 23.67 -5.03 -9.14
C THR A 142 24.22 -4.16 -8.02
N LYS A 143 24.05 -2.83 -8.11
CA LYS A 143 24.60 -1.84 -7.17
C LYS A 143 23.55 -0.87 -6.66
N GLU A 144 22.28 -1.06 -7.05
CA GLU A 144 21.19 -0.18 -6.68
C GLU A 144 20.98 -0.20 -5.17
N ARG A 145 20.89 0.99 -4.58
CA ARG A 145 20.64 1.14 -3.15
C ARG A 145 19.23 0.69 -2.77
N ASP A 146 18.24 1.03 -3.60
CA ASP A 146 16.84 0.72 -3.37
C ASP A 146 16.46 -0.48 -4.24
N TYR A 147 15.96 -1.55 -3.62
CA TYR A 147 15.66 -2.81 -4.31
C TYR A 147 14.73 -3.70 -3.47
N VAL A 148 14.08 -4.64 -4.14
CA VAL A 148 13.20 -5.63 -3.51
C VAL A 148 13.95 -6.96 -3.35
N VAL A 149 13.98 -7.52 -2.16
CA VAL A 149 14.32 -8.92 -1.95
C VAL A 149 13.03 -9.71 -1.96
N ILE A 150 12.88 -10.57 -2.96
CA ILE A 150 11.78 -11.51 -3.06
C ILE A 150 12.23 -12.77 -2.32
N GLU A 151 11.48 -13.16 -1.29
CA GLU A 151 11.74 -14.33 -0.46
C GLU A 151 10.48 -15.21 -0.37
N GLY A 152 10.65 -16.45 0.02
CA GLY A 152 9.64 -17.51 -0.01
C GLY A 152 9.39 -18.14 1.36
N ARG A 153 9.57 -17.37 2.43
CA ARG A 153 9.44 -17.85 3.82
C ARG A 153 8.00 -18.21 4.14
N SER A 154 7.84 -19.06 5.16
CA SER A 154 6.52 -19.46 5.67
C SER A 154 5.89 -18.35 6.54
N SER A 155 5.63 -17.20 5.95
CA SER A 155 4.97 -16.04 6.59
C SER A 155 3.84 -15.46 5.72
N GLY A 156 3.30 -16.26 4.79
CA GLY A 156 2.21 -15.84 3.92
C GLY A 156 2.62 -15.05 2.68
N CYS A 157 1.71 -14.24 2.14
CA CYS A 157 1.96 -13.38 0.98
C CYS A 157 1.84 -11.94 1.47
N TRP A 158 2.86 -11.13 1.26
CA TRP A 158 2.84 -9.72 1.67
C TRP A 158 3.95 -8.90 1.01
N SER A 159 3.72 -7.59 0.96
CA SER A 159 4.64 -6.60 0.38
C SER A 159 4.51 -5.24 1.08
N ALA A 160 5.56 -4.43 0.95
CA ALA A 160 5.45 -3.00 1.27
C ALA A 160 4.83 -2.25 0.09
N VAL A 161 4.16 -1.12 0.36
CA VAL A 161 3.50 -0.33 -0.70
C VAL A 161 4.46 0.73 -1.24
N GLY A 162 4.93 0.55 -2.47
CA GLY A 162 5.87 1.47 -3.13
C GLY A 162 7.34 1.24 -2.77
N ARG A 163 8.21 2.18 -3.16
CA ARG A 163 9.66 2.15 -2.90
C ARG A 163 9.96 2.77 -1.54
N MET A 164 10.44 1.98 -0.59
CA MET A 164 10.71 2.40 0.79
C MET A 164 12.08 3.09 0.97
N GLY A 165 13.00 2.84 0.04
CA GLY A 165 14.40 3.24 0.17
C GLY A 165 15.23 2.19 0.90
N GLY A 166 16.38 1.83 0.33
CA GLY A 166 17.17 0.69 0.79
C GLY A 166 16.59 -0.67 0.38
N ARG A 167 17.01 -1.72 1.08
CA ARG A 167 16.48 -3.08 0.96
C ARG A 167 15.06 -3.14 1.51
N GLN A 168 14.08 -3.59 0.72
CA GLN A 168 12.74 -3.94 1.20
C GLN A 168 12.41 -5.39 0.85
N VAL A 169 11.62 -6.04 1.69
CA VAL A 169 11.23 -7.45 1.50
C VAL A 169 9.85 -7.53 0.87
N LEU A 170 9.67 -8.50 -0.02
CA LEU A 170 8.39 -8.98 -0.52
C LEU A 170 8.39 -10.50 -0.31
N ASN A 171 7.45 -11.03 0.47
CA ASN A 171 7.38 -12.45 0.75
C ASN A 171 6.29 -13.12 -0.09
N LEU A 172 6.66 -14.18 -0.79
CA LEU A 172 5.77 -15.07 -1.53
C LEU A 172 6.00 -16.49 -1.03
N GLN A 173 5.34 -16.86 0.08
CA GLN A 173 5.42 -18.21 0.61
C GLN A 173 5.24 -19.27 -0.49
N ARG A 174 6.27 -20.10 -0.67
CA ARG A 174 6.36 -21.06 -1.78
C ARG A 174 5.13 -21.97 -1.88
N ASN A 175 4.71 -22.50 -0.74
CA ASN A 175 3.51 -23.32 -0.60
C ASN A 175 2.30 -22.42 -0.30
N GLY A 176 1.70 -21.88 -1.35
CA GLY A 176 0.50 -21.04 -1.28
C GLY A 176 0.54 -19.89 -2.28
N CYS A 177 1.40 -18.90 -2.05
CA CYS A 177 1.44 -17.65 -2.81
C CYS A 177 1.86 -17.84 -4.27
N LEU A 178 2.66 -18.87 -4.56
CA LEU A 178 3.09 -19.20 -5.92
C LEU A 178 2.14 -20.17 -6.66
N GLN A 179 0.93 -20.42 -6.14
CA GLN A 179 -0.05 -21.27 -6.83
C GLN A 179 -0.85 -20.51 -7.89
N MET A 180 -1.00 -19.19 -7.73
CA MET A 180 -1.76 -18.34 -8.66
C MET A 180 -0.88 -17.18 -9.10
N GLU A 181 -0.71 -17.02 -10.40
CA GLU A 181 0.11 -15.94 -10.96
C GLU A 181 -0.40 -14.55 -10.55
N GLY A 182 -1.72 -14.39 -10.41
CA GLY A 182 -2.31 -13.15 -9.92
C GLY A 182 -1.92 -12.78 -8.50
N THR A 183 -1.60 -13.74 -7.62
CA THR A 183 -1.07 -13.42 -6.27
C THR A 183 0.34 -12.83 -6.38
N ILE A 184 1.19 -13.37 -7.26
CA ILE A 184 2.52 -12.79 -7.51
C ILE A 184 2.37 -11.36 -8.08
N VAL A 185 1.48 -11.19 -9.06
CA VAL A 185 1.20 -9.88 -9.67
C VAL A 185 0.66 -8.88 -8.64
N HIS A 186 -0.19 -9.33 -7.72
CA HIS A 186 -0.75 -8.53 -6.63
C HIS A 186 0.36 -7.95 -5.74
N GLU A 187 1.23 -8.79 -5.19
CA GLU A 187 2.31 -8.33 -4.30
C GLU A 187 3.33 -7.42 -5.01
N LEU A 188 3.60 -7.71 -6.29
CA LEU A 188 4.45 -6.86 -7.11
C LEU A 188 3.78 -5.51 -7.41
N MET A 189 2.45 -5.48 -7.53
CA MET A 189 1.68 -4.24 -7.72
C MET A 189 1.62 -3.42 -6.41
N HIS A 190 1.56 -4.05 -5.23
CA HIS A 190 1.81 -3.37 -3.96
C HIS A 190 3.18 -2.69 -3.95
N ALA A 191 4.25 -3.41 -4.33
CA ALA A 191 5.59 -2.84 -4.40
C ALA A 191 5.69 -1.62 -5.34
N LEU A 192 4.78 -1.46 -6.30
CA LEU A 192 4.70 -0.28 -7.17
C LEU A 192 3.95 0.92 -6.57
N GLY A 193 3.30 0.76 -5.42
CA GLY A 193 2.59 1.84 -4.72
C GLY A 193 1.07 1.78 -4.87
N PHE A 194 0.49 0.62 -5.14
CA PHE A 194 -0.96 0.44 -5.22
C PHE A 194 -1.50 -0.18 -3.95
N LEU A 195 -2.57 0.39 -3.41
CA LEU A 195 -3.37 -0.17 -2.34
C LEU A 195 -4.53 -0.99 -2.92
N HIS A 196 -5.29 -1.63 -2.04
CA HIS A 196 -6.45 -2.41 -2.44
C HIS A 196 -7.57 -1.58 -3.07
N GLU A 197 -8.26 -2.17 -4.06
CA GLU A 197 -9.37 -1.48 -4.74
C GLU A 197 -10.56 -1.27 -3.80
N HIS A 198 -10.81 -2.21 -2.87
CA HIS A 198 -11.91 -2.11 -1.90
C HIS A 198 -11.61 -1.15 -0.75
N THR A 199 -10.44 -0.51 -0.69
CA THR A 199 -10.15 0.54 0.30
C THR A 199 -10.20 1.93 -0.29
N ARG A 200 -10.42 2.10 -1.60
CA ARG A 200 -10.62 3.42 -2.23
C ARG A 200 -11.59 4.32 -1.45
N HIS A 201 -11.26 5.59 -1.35
CA HIS A 201 -12.10 6.60 -0.68
C HIS A 201 -13.53 6.67 -1.23
N ASP A 202 -13.72 6.36 -2.52
CA ASP A 202 -15.02 6.39 -3.21
C ASP A 202 -15.74 5.03 -3.25
N ARG A 203 -15.19 3.97 -2.63
CA ARG A 203 -15.70 2.59 -2.76
C ARG A 203 -17.17 2.43 -2.40
N ASP A 204 -17.70 3.23 -1.47
CA ASP A 204 -19.05 3.04 -0.92
C ASP A 204 -20.11 3.43 -1.97
N ARG A 205 -19.71 4.01 -3.10
CA ARG A 205 -20.57 4.18 -4.28
C ARG A 205 -20.74 2.88 -5.07
N TYR A 206 -19.85 1.91 -4.88
CA TYR A 206 -19.69 0.72 -5.72
C TYR A 206 -19.95 -0.58 -4.97
N VAL A 207 -19.54 -0.67 -3.70
CA VAL A 207 -19.69 -1.89 -2.89
C VAL A 207 -20.40 -1.61 -1.56
N ASN A 208 -21.00 -2.66 -1.00
CA ASN A 208 -21.44 -2.72 0.38
C ASN A 208 -20.44 -3.54 1.18
N ILE A 209 -20.00 -3.03 2.34
CA ILE A 209 -19.21 -3.79 3.32
C ILE A 209 -20.13 -4.28 4.43
N PHE A 210 -20.17 -5.60 4.64
CA PHE A 210 -20.96 -6.23 5.68
C PHE A 210 -20.11 -6.52 6.92
N PHE A 211 -19.79 -5.48 7.70
CA PHE A 211 -18.98 -5.59 8.92
C PHE A 211 -19.46 -6.66 9.90
N ARG A 212 -20.78 -6.92 9.96
CA ARG A 212 -21.36 -8.01 10.78
C ARG A 212 -20.82 -9.41 10.43
N ASN A 213 -20.33 -9.62 9.21
CA ASN A 213 -19.76 -10.88 8.74
C ASN A 213 -18.23 -10.93 8.88
N VAL A 214 -17.57 -9.80 9.16
CA VAL A 214 -16.10 -9.71 9.30
C VAL A 214 -15.68 -10.21 10.69
N ARG A 215 -14.53 -10.88 10.76
CA ARG A 215 -13.88 -11.24 12.05
C ARG A 215 -13.57 -9.96 12.85
N PRO A 216 -13.94 -9.87 14.14
CA PRO A 216 -13.83 -8.62 14.89
C PRO A 216 -12.44 -7.98 14.89
N ASN A 217 -11.39 -8.80 14.98
CA ASN A 217 -10.00 -8.34 14.98
C ASN A 217 -9.46 -7.91 13.60
N LEU A 218 -10.25 -8.03 12.52
CA LEU A 218 -9.85 -7.73 11.14
C LEU A 218 -10.78 -6.70 10.48
N VAL A 219 -11.60 -6.01 11.27
CA VAL A 219 -12.49 -4.95 10.78
C VAL A 219 -11.71 -3.79 10.16
N SER A 220 -10.52 -3.49 10.68
CA SER A 220 -9.63 -2.44 10.17
C SER A 220 -9.16 -2.67 8.73
N ASN A 221 -9.10 -3.92 8.25
CA ASN A 221 -8.73 -4.26 6.86
C ASN A 221 -9.76 -3.79 5.83
N PHE A 222 -10.93 -3.34 6.31
CA PHE A 222 -11.97 -2.71 5.51
C PHE A 222 -12.04 -1.20 5.76
N GLY A 223 -10.97 -0.58 6.27
CA GLY A 223 -10.85 0.88 6.29
C GLY A 223 -11.00 1.48 4.89
N ARG A 224 -11.39 2.76 4.82
CA ARG A 224 -11.28 3.53 3.57
C ARG A 224 -10.05 4.40 3.67
N GLU A 225 -9.36 4.49 2.55
CA GLU A 225 -8.29 5.42 2.31
C GLU A 225 -8.79 6.85 2.28
N SER A 226 -7.90 7.78 2.63
CA SER A 226 -8.18 9.21 2.57
C SER A 226 -8.03 9.72 1.14
N GLU A 227 -8.99 10.53 0.68
CA GLU A 227 -8.90 11.23 -0.61
C GLU A 227 -7.71 12.21 -0.65
N SER A 228 -7.25 12.69 0.51
CA SER A 228 -6.07 13.56 0.58
C SER A 228 -4.74 12.82 0.43
N GLN A 229 -4.71 11.50 0.65
CA GLN A 229 -3.50 10.67 0.60
C GLN A 229 -3.49 9.74 -0.61
N THR A 230 -4.67 9.43 -1.18
CA THR A 230 -4.82 8.49 -2.30
C THR A 230 -5.48 9.14 -3.51
N THR A 231 -5.25 8.56 -4.68
CA THR A 231 -5.87 9.00 -5.92
C THR A 231 -6.43 7.82 -6.68
N THR A 232 -7.59 8.01 -7.31
CA THR A 232 -8.16 7.04 -8.25
C THR A 232 -7.45 7.06 -9.60
N LEU A 233 -6.51 8.01 -9.80
CA LEU A 233 -5.94 8.38 -11.09
C LEU A 233 -7.02 8.73 -12.13
N GLY A 234 -8.21 9.16 -11.67
CA GLY A 234 -9.37 9.42 -12.54
C GLY A 234 -9.99 8.16 -13.15
N MET A 235 -9.65 6.97 -12.64
CA MET A 235 -10.15 5.70 -13.16
C MET A 235 -11.44 5.27 -12.42
N PRO A 236 -12.44 4.74 -13.14
CA PRO A 236 -13.62 4.13 -12.51
C PRO A 236 -13.23 2.98 -11.57
N TYR A 237 -14.10 2.65 -10.62
CA TYR A 237 -13.94 1.50 -9.76
C TYR A 237 -13.82 0.20 -10.57
N ASP A 238 -12.96 -0.71 -10.09
CA ASP A 238 -12.65 -1.93 -10.80
C ASP A 238 -12.90 -3.21 -9.99
N TYR A 239 -14.12 -3.73 -10.07
CA TYR A 239 -14.49 -5.00 -9.44
C TYR A 239 -13.60 -6.19 -9.86
N GLY A 240 -13.01 -6.14 -11.05
CA GLY A 240 -12.11 -7.18 -11.57
C GLY A 240 -10.63 -6.93 -11.32
N SER A 241 -10.28 -5.89 -10.56
CA SER A 241 -8.88 -5.58 -10.23
C SER A 241 -8.24 -6.75 -9.50
N VAL A 242 -6.98 -7.03 -9.82
CA VAL A 242 -6.16 -7.98 -9.04
C VAL A 242 -5.97 -7.50 -7.60
N MET A 243 -6.12 -6.19 -7.35
CA MET A 243 -6.06 -5.55 -6.02
C MET A 243 -7.39 -5.55 -5.27
N HIS A 244 -8.45 -6.16 -5.81
CA HIS A 244 -9.73 -6.27 -5.10
C HIS A 244 -9.74 -7.52 -4.23
N TYR A 245 -10.27 -7.43 -3.01
CA TYR A 245 -10.56 -8.61 -2.19
C TYR A 245 -11.61 -9.53 -2.80
N SER A 246 -11.54 -10.81 -2.42
CA SER A 246 -12.60 -11.78 -2.62
C SER A 246 -13.88 -11.39 -1.88
N ARG A 247 -15.00 -11.97 -2.30
CA ARG A 247 -16.34 -11.69 -1.74
C ARG A 247 -16.43 -12.01 -0.23
N THR A 248 -15.67 -13.00 0.24
CA THR A 248 -15.73 -13.54 1.61
C THR A 248 -14.45 -13.30 2.42
N ALA A 249 -13.56 -12.42 1.93
CA ALA A 249 -12.33 -12.02 2.61
C ALA A 249 -12.60 -11.73 4.10
N PHE A 250 -11.82 -12.35 4.99
CA PHE A 250 -11.92 -12.20 6.45
C PHE A 250 -13.29 -12.48 7.08
N SER A 251 -14.14 -13.28 6.41
CA SER A 251 -15.43 -13.68 6.95
C SER A 251 -15.28 -14.57 8.19
N LYS A 252 -16.15 -14.36 9.18
CA LYS A 252 -16.27 -15.22 10.37
C LYS A 252 -17.32 -16.32 10.22
N ASN A 253 -18.17 -16.24 9.20
CA ASN A 253 -19.33 -17.11 9.03
C ASN A 253 -19.53 -17.60 7.58
N GLY A 254 -18.52 -17.43 6.73
CA GLY A 254 -18.56 -17.82 5.31
C GLY A 254 -19.49 -16.96 4.43
N LYS A 255 -20.20 -15.98 5.01
CA LYS A 255 -21.06 -15.06 4.25
C LYS A 255 -20.24 -13.92 3.64
N PRO A 256 -20.72 -13.28 2.56
CA PRO A 256 -20.03 -12.15 1.93
C PRO A 256 -19.70 -11.03 2.92
N THR A 257 -18.48 -10.54 2.86
CA THR A 257 -18.01 -9.34 3.57
C THR A 257 -18.02 -8.12 2.65
N VAL A 258 -17.91 -8.32 1.34
CA VAL A 258 -18.02 -7.28 0.31
C VAL A 258 -18.97 -7.75 -0.81
N GLU A 259 -19.92 -6.91 -1.21
CA GLU A 259 -20.75 -7.15 -2.40
C GLU A 259 -20.85 -5.92 -3.30
N PRO A 260 -20.81 -6.09 -4.63
CA PRO A 260 -21.12 -5.02 -5.57
C PRO A 260 -22.56 -4.52 -5.39
N LYS A 261 -22.76 -3.20 -5.51
CA LYS A 261 -24.09 -2.57 -5.53
C LYS A 261 -24.83 -2.78 -6.85
N ILE A 262 -24.08 -3.07 -7.92
CA ILE A 262 -24.62 -3.42 -9.22
C ILE A 262 -24.46 -4.91 -9.48
N LYS A 263 -25.26 -5.48 -10.39
CA LYS A 263 -25.03 -6.85 -10.86
C LYS A 263 -23.68 -6.93 -11.56
N TYR A 264 -22.73 -7.64 -10.95
CA TYR A 264 -21.43 -7.94 -11.52
C TYR A 264 -21.34 -9.45 -11.78
N SER A 265 -21.08 -9.83 -13.03
CA SER A 265 -20.99 -11.23 -13.47
C SER A 265 -19.59 -11.83 -13.33
N GLY A 266 -18.58 -11.01 -13.06
CA GLY A 266 -17.22 -11.49 -12.82
C GLY A 266 -17.00 -11.94 -11.37
N GLN A 267 -15.80 -12.45 -11.12
CA GLN A 267 -15.37 -12.87 -9.78
C GLN A 267 -14.61 -11.74 -9.09
N LEU A 268 -15.12 -11.28 -7.95
CA LEU A 268 -14.34 -10.44 -7.03
C LEU A 268 -13.15 -11.24 -6.49
N GLY A 269 -12.00 -10.60 -6.35
CA GLY A 269 -10.79 -11.27 -5.86
C GLY A 269 -10.20 -12.25 -6.86
N GLN A 270 -10.37 -12.02 -8.17
CA GLN A 270 -9.69 -12.82 -9.18
C GLN A 270 -8.16 -12.75 -8.99
N ARG A 271 -7.49 -13.88 -9.22
CA ARG A 271 -6.02 -14.01 -9.19
C ARG A 271 -5.48 -14.67 -10.45
N VAL A 272 -6.07 -14.33 -11.59
CA VAL A 272 -5.58 -14.72 -12.91
C VAL A 272 -4.41 -13.83 -13.33
N GLY A 273 -4.54 -12.51 -13.13
CA GLY A 273 -3.54 -11.51 -13.50
C GLY A 273 -4.17 -10.12 -13.52
N PHE A 274 -3.54 -9.17 -14.21
CA PHE A 274 -4.08 -7.81 -14.29
C PHE A 274 -5.45 -7.73 -14.95
N SER A 275 -6.30 -6.85 -14.42
CA SER A 275 -7.39 -6.28 -15.18
C SER A 275 -6.86 -5.26 -16.21
N VAL A 276 -7.71 -4.87 -17.16
CA VAL A 276 -7.40 -3.77 -18.09
C VAL A 276 -7.14 -2.46 -17.32
N LYS A 277 -7.89 -2.19 -16.25
CA LYS A 277 -7.75 -0.94 -15.49
C LYS A 277 -6.51 -0.96 -14.58
N ASP A 278 -6.07 -2.12 -14.10
CA ASP A 278 -4.81 -2.24 -13.36
C ASP A 278 -3.64 -1.79 -14.24
N VAL A 279 -3.57 -2.30 -15.48
CA VAL A 279 -2.56 -1.90 -16.48
C VAL A 279 -2.64 -0.40 -16.77
N GLN A 280 -3.85 0.15 -16.97
CA GLN A 280 -4.04 1.58 -17.21
C GLN A 280 -3.58 2.44 -16.03
N LYS A 281 -3.86 2.03 -14.78
CA LYS A 281 -3.41 2.71 -13.57
C LYS A 281 -1.88 2.71 -13.47
N ILE A 282 -1.23 1.56 -13.68
CA ILE A 282 0.24 1.46 -13.68
C ILE A 282 0.83 2.37 -14.75
N ASN A 283 0.30 2.31 -15.98
CA ASN A 283 0.80 3.12 -17.09
C ASN A 283 0.60 4.61 -16.87
N LYS A 284 -0.53 5.01 -16.29
CA LYS A 284 -0.79 6.39 -15.90
C LYS A 284 0.07 6.86 -14.74
N LEU A 285 0.58 5.97 -13.89
CA LEU A 285 1.43 6.38 -12.76
C LEU A 285 2.91 6.47 -13.15
N TYR A 286 3.37 5.60 -14.05
CA TYR A 286 4.78 5.38 -14.34
C TYR A 286 5.22 5.70 -15.77
N CYS A 287 4.34 5.59 -16.76
CA CYS A 287 4.74 5.51 -18.17
C CYS A 287 4.60 6.83 -18.94
N HIS A 288 4.73 7.96 -18.24
CA HIS A 288 4.89 9.26 -18.87
C HIS A 288 6.30 9.34 -19.44
N ARG A 289 6.38 9.40 -20.77
CA ARG A 289 7.62 9.68 -21.49
C ARG A 289 7.89 11.18 -21.51
#